data_AF-A0A258N9I0-F1
#
_entry.id   AF-A0A258N9I0-F1
#
_cell.length_a   1.000
_cell.length_b   1.000
_cell.length_c   1.000
_cell.angle_alpha   90.00
_cell.angle_beta   90.00
_cell.angle_gamma   90.00
#
_symmetry.space_group_name_H-M   'P 1'
#
loop_
_entity.id
_entity.type
_entity.pdbx_description
1 polymer ?
#
loop_
_entity_poly.entity_id
_entity_poly.type
_entity_poly.pdbx_seq_one_letter_code
_entity_poly.pdbx_strand_id
1 'polypeptide(L)'
;MALSRLALVSGAVDIAKSLGVSDAVVGLTIVAIGTSAPELATTIMGTLKNERDIAIGNLIGSSTYNILFILGATCLASPAGVPVDASLRYIDLPLAALVALVCVPVFATDRLISRKEGAFFVAAYAVYLGTLIFWRA
;
A
#
# COMPACT_ATOMS: atom_id res chain seq x y z
N MET A 1 -0.56 -1.34 -21.09
CA MET A 1 -0.79 -0.83 -19.72
C MET A 1 0.40 -1.01 -18.79
N ALA A 2 1.24 -2.05 -18.94
CA ALA A 2 2.48 -2.23 -18.18
C ALA A 2 3.59 -1.20 -18.55
N LEU A 3 3.78 -0.94 -19.86
CA LEU A 3 4.79 0.04 -20.33
C LEU A 3 4.53 1.48 -19.82
N SER A 4 3.26 1.89 -19.75
CA SER A 4 2.90 3.24 -19.30
C SER A 4 3.15 3.45 -17.81
N ARG A 5 3.02 2.40 -16.98
CA ARG A 5 3.35 2.46 -15.55
C ARG A 5 4.85 2.58 -15.34
N LEU A 6 5.65 1.83 -16.09
CA LEU A 6 7.12 1.87 -16.00
C LEU A 6 7.67 3.25 -16.38
N ALA A 7 7.17 3.85 -17.46
CA ALA A 7 7.60 5.19 -17.89
C ALA A 7 7.22 6.31 -16.90
N LEU A 8 6.04 6.20 -16.26
CA LEU A 8 5.58 7.17 -15.28
C LEU A 8 6.37 7.04 -13.96
N VAL A 9 6.63 5.80 -13.55
CA VAL A 9 7.45 5.50 -12.37
C VAL A 9 8.91 5.92 -12.60
N SER A 10 9.51 5.59 -13.74
CA SER A 10 10.90 5.96 -14.03
C SER A 10 11.08 7.48 -14.10
N GLY A 11 10.17 8.20 -14.78
CA GLY A 11 10.23 9.65 -14.85
C GLY A 11 10.05 10.33 -13.48
N ALA A 12 9.17 9.81 -12.64
CA ALA A 12 8.97 10.35 -11.29
C ALA A 12 10.14 10.03 -10.34
N VAL A 13 10.76 8.85 -10.49
CA VAL A 13 12.01 8.48 -9.79
C VAL A 13 13.15 9.42 -10.18
N ASP A 14 13.32 9.69 -11.47
CA ASP A 14 14.39 10.57 -11.97
C ASP A 14 14.23 12.01 -11.46
N ILE A 15 12.99 12.52 -11.42
CA ILE A 15 12.68 13.85 -10.86
C ILE A 15 12.97 13.87 -9.35
N ALA A 16 12.56 12.86 -8.60
CA ALA A 16 12.77 12.82 -7.15
C ALA A 16 14.26 12.69 -6.78
N LYS A 17 15.03 11.91 -7.56
CA LYS A 17 16.49 11.85 -7.44
C LYS A 17 17.15 13.18 -7.77
N SER A 18 16.65 13.89 -8.79
CA SER A 18 17.14 15.23 -9.13
C SER A 18 16.90 16.27 -8.03
N LEU A 19 15.93 16.03 -7.14
CA LEU A 19 15.62 16.84 -5.96
C LEU A 19 16.34 16.38 -4.68
N GLY A 20 17.23 15.39 -4.77
CA GLY A 20 18.04 14.92 -3.63
C GLY A 20 17.31 13.98 -2.66
N VAL A 21 16.17 13.41 -3.05
CA VAL A 21 15.35 12.53 -2.20
C VAL A 21 15.91 11.10 -2.21
N SER A 22 15.93 10.42 -1.06
CA SER A 22 16.46 9.05 -0.92
C SER A 22 15.64 8.00 -1.68
N ASP A 23 16.30 6.95 -2.19
CA ASP A 23 15.67 5.84 -2.90
C ASP A 23 14.54 5.16 -2.09
N ALA A 24 14.69 5.13 -0.76
CA ALA A 24 13.68 4.60 0.16
C ALA A 24 12.39 5.43 0.13
N VAL A 25 12.49 6.76 0.16
CA VAL A 25 11.34 7.67 0.10
C VAL A 25 10.65 7.56 -1.26
N VAL A 26 11.41 7.48 -2.36
CA VAL A 26 10.85 7.31 -3.71
C VAL A 26 10.07 6.00 -3.85
N GLY A 27 10.63 4.89 -3.35
CA GLY A 27 9.98 3.58 -3.37
C GLY A 27 8.70 3.52 -2.51
N LEU A 28 8.72 4.16 -1.34
CA LEU A 28 7.61 4.09 -0.37
C LEU A 28 6.51 5.14 -0.62
N THR A 29 6.77 6.18 -1.43
CA THR A 29 5.78 7.22 -1.74
C THR A 29 5.39 7.22 -3.21
N ILE A 30 6.28 7.61 -4.12
CA ILE A 30 5.95 7.82 -5.55
C ILE A 30 5.59 6.51 -6.22
N VAL A 31 6.39 5.46 -6.01
CA VAL A 31 6.15 4.14 -6.62
C VAL A 31 4.90 3.51 -6.00
N ALA A 32 4.82 3.48 -4.67
CA ALA A 32 3.70 2.87 -3.94
C ALA A 32 2.35 3.56 -4.24
N ILE A 33 2.32 4.90 -4.21
CA ILE A 33 1.12 5.68 -4.57
C ILE A 33 0.82 5.49 -6.05
N GLY A 34 1.82 5.51 -6.94
CA GLY A 34 1.61 5.33 -8.38
C GLY A 34 1.01 3.97 -8.75
N THR A 35 1.38 2.91 -8.05
CA THR A 35 0.82 1.57 -8.26
C THR A 35 -0.59 1.40 -7.71
N SER A 36 -0.90 2.01 -6.56
CA SER A 36 -2.19 1.85 -5.87
C SER A 36 -3.19 2.99 -6.17
N ALA A 37 -2.77 4.08 -6.80
CA ALA A 37 -3.65 5.19 -7.18
C ALA A 37 -4.79 4.79 -8.13
N PRO A 38 -4.58 3.92 -9.14
CA PRO A 38 -5.67 3.42 -9.97
C PRO A 38 -6.72 2.63 -9.16
N GLU A 39 -6.27 1.84 -8.18
CA GLU A 39 -7.14 1.04 -7.30
C GLU A 39 -7.89 1.92 -6.31
N LEU A 40 -7.23 2.94 -5.76
CA LEU A 40 -7.86 3.97 -4.95
C LEU A 40 -8.96 4.69 -5.74
N ALA A 41 -8.68 5.07 -6.99
CA ALA A 41 -9.63 5.73 -7.86
C ALA A 41 -10.85 4.85 -8.18
N THR A 42 -10.66 3.56 -8.48
CA THR A 42 -11.79 2.63 -8.72
C THR A 42 -12.62 2.40 -7.46
N THR A 43 -11.99 2.26 -6.30
CA THR A 43 -12.69 2.12 -5.01
C THR A 43 -13.47 3.39 -4.64
N ILE A 44 -12.91 4.59 -4.87
CA ILE A 44 -13.63 5.87 -4.65
C ILE A 44 -14.82 5.97 -5.60
N MET A 45 -14.64 5.69 -6.89
CA MET A 45 -15.74 5.77 -7.87
C MET A 45 -16.85 4.75 -7.57
N GLY A 46 -16.52 3.53 -7.17
CA GLY A 46 -17.51 2.53 -6.74
C GLY A 46 -18.29 2.98 -5.50
N THR A 47 -17.59 3.58 -4.54
CA THR A 47 -18.21 4.15 -3.32
C THR A 47 -19.17 5.29 -3.67
N LEU A 48 -18.79 6.21 -4.57
CA LEU A 48 -19.63 7.32 -5.02
C LEU A 48 -20.87 6.85 -5.79
N LYS A 49 -20.77 5.73 -6.51
CA LYS A 49 -21.88 5.08 -7.22
C LYS A 49 -22.79 4.25 -6.31
N ASN A 50 -22.60 4.30 -4.99
CA ASN A 50 -23.30 3.48 -4.00
C ASN A 50 -23.03 1.97 -4.10
N GLU A 51 -22.01 1.56 -4.88
CA GLU A 51 -21.54 0.17 -5.01
C GLU A 51 -20.44 -0.13 -3.96
N ARG A 52 -20.75 0.16 -2.69
CA ARG A 52 -19.79 0.06 -1.58
C ARG A 52 -19.27 -1.37 -1.37
N ASP A 53 -20.11 -2.37 -1.58
CA ASP A 53 -19.73 -3.78 -1.43
C ASP A 53 -18.67 -4.19 -2.46
N ILE A 54 -18.82 -3.73 -3.71
CA ILE A 54 -17.87 -3.99 -4.80
C ILE A 54 -16.55 -3.24 -4.55
N ALA A 55 -16.63 -1.99 -4.09
CA ALA A 55 -15.46 -1.17 -3.77
C ALA A 55 -14.61 -1.77 -2.64
N ILE A 56 -15.24 -2.28 -1.58
CA ILE A 56 -14.57 -3.00 -0.48
C ILE A 56 -14.03 -4.34 -0.95
N GLY A 57 -14.81 -5.09 -1.74
CA GLY A 57 -14.38 -6.36 -2.32
C GLY A 57 -13.11 -6.21 -3.18
N ASN A 58 -13.02 -5.14 -3.97
CA ASN A 58 -11.82 -4.82 -4.74
C ASN A 58 -10.61 -4.49 -3.84
N LEU A 59 -10.82 -3.68 -2.80
CA LEU A 59 -9.75 -3.29 -1.86
C LEU A 59 -9.14 -4.50 -1.13
N ILE A 60 -10.01 -5.36 -0.57
CA ILE A 60 -9.59 -6.56 0.17
C ILE A 60 -9.03 -7.61 -0.79
N GLY A 61 -9.67 -7.80 -1.94
CA GLY A 61 -9.28 -8.77 -2.96
C GLY A 61 -7.89 -8.49 -3.53
N SER A 62 -7.59 -7.23 -3.90
CA SER A 62 -6.28 -6.87 -4.47
C SER A 62 -5.15 -7.03 -3.45
N SER A 63 -5.39 -6.65 -2.18
CA SER A 63 -4.43 -6.84 -1.09
C SER A 63 -4.14 -8.31 -0.80
N THR A 64 -5.20 -9.14 -0.77
CA THR A 64 -5.08 -10.59 -0.56
C THR A 64 -4.35 -11.26 -1.72
N TYR A 65 -4.65 -10.87 -2.96
CA TYR A 65 -3.98 -11.38 -4.15
C TYR A 65 -2.48 -11.03 -4.17
N ASN A 66 -2.12 -9.79 -3.83
CA ASN A 66 -0.71 -9.38 -3.79
C ASN A 66 0.09 -10.15 -2.73
N ILE A 67 -0.47 -10.40 -1.55
CA ILE A 67 0.22 -11.12 -0.47
C ILE A 67 0.28 -12.63 -0.74
N LEU A 68 -0.82 -13.25 -1.19
CA LEU A 68 -0.85 -14.70 -1.37
C LEU A 68 -0.23 -15.12 -2.69
N PHE A 69 -0.65 -14.48 -3.79
CA PHE A 69 -0.26 -14.91 -5.12
C PHE A 69 1.07 -14.29 -5.56
N ILE A 70 1.20 -12.96 -5.55
CA ILE A 70 2.42 -12.31 -6.06
C ILE A 70 3.61 -12.57 -5.14
N LEU A 71 3.49 -12.29 -3.84
CA LEU A 71 4.56 -12.53 -2.89
C LEU A 71 4.86 -14.03 -2.75
N GLY A 72 3.83 -14.88 -2.70
CA GLY A 72 4.00 -16.34 -2.67
C GLY A 72 4.75 -16.88 -3.91
N ALA A 73 4.35 -16.44 -5.11
CA ALA A 73 5.04 -16.81 -6.35
C ALA A 73 6.47 -16.26 -6.40
N THR A 74 6.70 -15.05 -5.89
CA THR A 74 8.04 -14.45 -5.81
C THR A 74 8.97 -15.27 -4.89
N CYS A 75 8.46 -15.74 -3.75
CA CYS A 75 9.21 -16.62 -2.84
C CYS A 75 9.53 -17.98 -3.49
N LEU A 76 8.59 -18.56 -4.24
CA LEU A 76 8.83 -19.81 -4.98
C LEU A 76 9.85 -19.63 -6.13
N ALA A 77 9.81 -18.47 -6.80
CA ALA A 77 10.70 -18.15 -7.91
C ALA A 77 12.11 -17.72 -7.47
N SER A 78 12.31 -17.36 -6.19
CA SER A 78 13.62 -16.98 -5.63
C SER A 78 14.09 -17.96 -4.54
N PRO A 79 14.73 -19.09 -4.91
CA PRO A 79 15.19 -20.10 -3.96
C PRO A 79 16.23 -19.61 -2.95
N ALA A 80 17.01 -18.58 -3.31
CA ALA A 80 18.01 -17.96 -2.46
C ALA A 80 17.43 -16.90 -1.51
N GLY A 81 16.12 -16.64 -1.58
CA GLY A 81 15.46 -15.57 -0.85
C GLY A 81 15.55 -14.22 -1.56
N VAL A 82 14.66 -13.30 -1.18
CA VAL A 82 14.71 -11.91 -1.63
C VAL A 82 15.44 -11.12 -0.55
N PRO A 83 16.49 -10.33 -0.89
CA PRO A 83 17.14 -9.46 0.09
C PRO A 83 16.12 -8.42 0.56
N VAL A 84 15.80 -8.47 1.86
CA VAL A 84 14.88 -7.54 2.51
C VAL A 84 15.66 -6.71 3.51
N ASP A 85 15.53 -5.39 3.40
CA ASP A 85 16.16 -4.43 4.31
C ASP A 85 15.73 -4.70 5.76
N ALA A 86 16.65 -4.56 6.72
CA ALA A 86 16.38 -4.85 8.13
C ALA A 86 15.22 -3.99 8.67
N SER A 87 15.13 -2.74 8.23
CA SER A 87 14.06 -1.83 8.62
C SER A 87 12.69 -2.31 8.10
N LEU A 88 12.65 -2.85 6.87
CA LEU A 88 11.42 -3.41 6.30
C LEU A 88 10.98 -4.69 7.03
N ARG A 89 11.96 -5.52 7.42
CA ARG A 89 11.72 -6.79 8.14
C ARG A 89 11.20 -6.59 9.56
N TYR A 90 11.75 -5.65 10.31
CA TYR A 90 11.47 -5.50 11.74
C TYR A 90 10.40 -4.44 12.07
N ILE A 91 10.15 -3.49 11.15
CA ILE A 91 9.20 -2.40 11.40
C ILE A 91 8.02 -2.50 10.44
N ASP A 92 8.29 -2.42 9.13
CA ASP A 92 7.24 -2.21 8.13
C ASP A 92 6.34 -3.45 7.97
N LEU A 93 6.93 -4.65 7.92
CA LEU A 93 6.18 -5.92 7.81
C LEU A 93 5.32 -6.24 9.05
N PRO A 94 5.85 -6.19 10.30
CA PRO A 94 5.05 -6.40 11.49
C PRO A 94 3.94 -5.36 11.66
N LEU A 95 4.20 -4.10 11.31
CA LEU A 95 3.20 -3.04 11.35
C LEU A 95 2.08 -3.29 10.34
N ALA A 96 2.41 -3.69 9.11
CA ALA A 96 1.41 -4.06 8.11
C ALA A 96 0.54 -5.25 8.57
N ALA A 97 1.15 -6.26 9.19
CA ALA A 97 0.43 -7.40 9.76
C ALA A 97 -0.47 -7.00 10.94
N LEU A 98 0.01 -6.09 11.81
CA LEU A 98 -0.77 -5.55 12.93
C LEU A 98 -1.99 -4.78 12.42
N VAL A 99 -1.81 -3.89 11.44
CA VAL A 99 -2.91 -3.12 10.84
C VAL A 99 -3.92 -4.06 10.18
N ALA A 100 -3.45 -5.09 9.46
CA ALA A 100 -4.34 -6.10 8.89
C ALA A 100 -5.15 -6.83 9.97
N LEU A 101 -4.53 -7.19 11.09
CA LEU A 101 -5.21 -7.81 12.25
C LEU A 101 -6.24 -6.87 12.89
N VAL A 102 -5.93 -5.59 13.04
CA VAL A 102 -6.86 -4.58 13.56
C VAL A 102 -8.05 -4.38 12.63
N CYS A 103 -7.87 -4.57 11.33
CA CYS A 103 -8.96 -4.53 10.36
C CYS A 103 -9.90 -5.75 10.47
N VAL A 104 -9.44 -6.92 10.93
CA VAL A 104 -10.28 -8.14 11.05
C VAL A 104 -11.56 -7.93 11.88
N PRO A 105 -11.51 -7.41 13.13
CA PRO A 105 -12.73 -7.17 13.91
C PRO A 105 -13.65 -6.12 13.28
N VAL A 106 -13.11 -5.09 12.62
CA VAL A 106 -13.91 -4.08 11.90
C VAL A 106 -14.74 -4.74 10.78
N PHE A 107 -14.19 -5.74 10.10
CA PHE A 107 -14.90 -6.48 9.07
C PHE A 107 -15.80 -7.61 9.60
N ALA A 108 -15.51 -8.15 10.78
CA ALA A 108 -16.26 -9.26 11.38
C ALA A 108 -17.52 -8.83 12.15
N THR A 109 -17.54 -7.63 12.75
CA THR A 109 -18.57 -7.25 13.72
C THR A 109 -19.82 -6.61 13.09
N ASP A 110 -19.70 -5.74 12.08
CA ASP A 110 -20.86 -5.05 11.48
C ASP A 110 -20.81 -4.87 9.95
N ARG A 111 -19.74 -5.34 9.27
CA ARG A 111 -19.48 -5.12 7.82
C ARG A 111 -19.53 -3.67 7.34
N LEU A 112 -19.59 -2.70 8.25
CA LEU A 112 -19.78 -1.29 7.96
C LEU A 112 -18.67 -0.48 8.64
N ILE A 113 -17.81 0.16 7.85
CA ILE A 113 -16.79 1.08 8.36
C ILE A 113 -17.45 2.43 8.64
N SER A 114 -17.42 2.87 9.89
CA SER A 114 -17.88 4.19 10.30
C SER A 114 -16.93 5.29 9.81
N ARG A 115 -17.44 6.51 9.58
CA ARG A 115 -16.60 7.68 9.26
C ARG A 115 -15.51 7.92 10.32
N LYS A 116 -15.78 7.58 11.59
CA LYS A 116 -14.80 7.72 12.68
C LYS A 116 -13.65 6.72 12.57
N GLU A 117 -13.97 5.47 12.21
CA GLU A 117 -12.98 4.41 11.99
C GLU A 117 -12.14 4.73 10.75
N GLY A 118 -12.78 5.16 9.65
CA GLY A 118 -12.08 5.62 8.46
C GLY A 118 -11.13 6.80 8.74
N ALA A 119 -11.58 7.80 9.52
CA ALA A 119 -10.72 8.92 9.92
C ALA A 119 -9.53 8.47 10.77
N PHE A 120 -9.72 7.49 11.67
CA PHE A 120 -8.65 6.90 12.45
C PHE A 120 -7.60 6.21 11.56
N PHE A 121 -8.02 5.39 10.59
CA PHE A 121 -7.11 4.73 9.65
C PHE A 121 -6.33 5.74 8.79
N VAL A 122 -6.99 6.79 8.30
CA VAL A 122 -6.31 7.86 7.54
C VAL A 122 -5.29 8.61 8.40
N ALA A 123 -5.66 8.95 9.64
CA ALA A 123 -4.73 9.61 10.57
C ALA A 123 -3.54 8.71 10.91
N ALA A 124 -3.76 7.42 11.17
CA ALA A 124 -2.70 6.45 11.41
C ALA A 124 -1.76 6.33 10.20
N TYR A 125 -2.30 6.29 8.99
CA TYR A 125 -1.50 6.27 7.76
C TYR A 125 -0.69 7.56 7.57
N ALA A 126 -1.28 8.73 7.86
CA ALA A 126 -0.58 10.01 7.79
C ALA A 126 0.56 10.11 8.82
N VAL A 127 0.35 9.62 10.05
CA VAL A 127 1.40 9.54 11.09
C VAL A 127 2.52 8.60 10.63
N TYR A 128 2.18 7.42 10.11
CA TYR A 128 3.17 6.49 9.57
C TYR A 128 4.00 7.14 8.45
N LEU A 129 3.37 7.76 7.47
CA LEU A 129 4.06 8.51 6.41
C LEU A 129 4.96 9.61 6.97
N GLY A 130 4.47 10.38 7.95
CA GLY A 130 5.25 11.43 8.61
C GLY A 130 6.49 10.88 9.32
N THR A 131 6.34 9.79 10.08
CA THR A 131 7.48 9.12 10.73
C THR A 131 8.46 8.55 9.72
N LEU A 132 7.97 7.97 8.64
CA LEU A 132 8.79 7.41 7.57
C LEU A 132 9.63 8.50 6.90
N ILE A 133 9.00 9.61 6.50
CA ILE A 133 9.71 10.73 5.88
C ILE A 133 10.71 11.34 6.86
N PHE A 134 10.35 11.53 8.13
CA PHE A 134 11.25 12.16 9.10
C PHE A 134 12.46 11.27 9.49
N TRP A 135 12.29 9.95 9.51
CA TRP A 135 13.38 9.02 9.88
C TRP A 135 14.19 8.49 8.68
N ARG A 136 13.68 8.58 7.45
CA ARG A 136 14.31 7.99 6.25
C ARG A 136 14.55 8.98 5.09
N ALA A 137 14.14 10.25 5.21
CA ALA A 137 14.60 11.35 4.33
C ALA A 137 15.92 11.92 4.85
#